data_AF-A0A2W1BEI7-F1
#
_entry.id   AF-A0A2W1BEI7-F1
#
_cell.length_a   1.000
_cell.length_b   1.000
_cell.length_c   1.000
_cell.angle_alpha   90.00
_cell.angle_beta   90.00
_cell.angle_gamma   90.00
#
_symmetry.space_group_name_H-M   'P 1'
#
loop_
_entity.id
_entity.type
_entity.pdbx_description
1 polymer ?
#
loop_
_entity_poly.entity_id
_entity_poly.type
_entity_poly.pdbx_seq_one_letter_code
_entity_poly.pdbx_strand_id
1 'polypeptide(L)'
;MSTDDTCKDLSVRLWDLHTGNCRLTLRGHVAAPSLLRLAKSGGVLMSTDDTCKDLSVRLWDLHTGKLIAVYTPPERITSCEVLLGGSVLALALENYKEVLCVKLHGPAVESVQNGKDSEFDDRDYGDETLEGRTFEIKGPENS
;
A
#
# COMPACT_ATOMS: atom_id res chain seq x y z
N MET A 1 -31.15 -21.71 2.40
CA MET A 1 -30.83 -21.28 1.02
C MET A 1 -29.86 -20.12 1.13
N SER A 2 -28.66 -20.35 0.58
CA SER A 2 -27.63 -19.37 0.18
C SER A 2 -27.14 -18.39 1.24
N THR A 3 -26.20 -18.84 2.08
CA THR A 3 -25.15 -17.95 2.57
C THR A 3 -24.38 -17.48 1.35
N ASP A 4 -24.57 -16.21 1.01
CA ASP A 4 -23.81 -15.50 -0.01
C ASP A 4 -22.33 -15.54 0.42
N ASP A 5 -21.60 -16.56 -0.03
CA ASP A 5 -20.14 -16.53 -0.07
C ASP A 5 -19.78 -15.39 -1.02
N THR A 6 -19.80 -14.18 -0.47
CA THR A 6 -19.31 -12.98 -1.12
C THR A 6 -17.86 -13.29 -1.42
N CYS A 7 -17.59 -13.72 -2.65
CA CYS A 7 -16.25 -13.98 -3.14
C CYS A 7 -15.51 -12.64 -3.08
N LYS A 8 -14.91 -12.35 -1.93
CA LYS A 8 -14.14 -11.13 -1.74
C LYS A 8 -12.91 -11.27 -2.62
N ASP A 9 -12.74 -10.38 -3.59
CA ASP A 9 -11.47 -10.31 -4.31
C ASP A 9 -10.40 -9.92 -3.28
N LEU A 10 -9.52 -10.87 -2.97
CA LEU A 10 -8.41 -10.68 -2.02
C LEU A 10 -7.18 -10.06 -2.71
N SER A 11 -7.30 -9.75 -4.00
CA SER A 11 -6.20 -9.22 -4.80
C SER A 11 -6.16 -7.70 -4.73
N VAL A 12 -4.96 -7.14 -4.65
CA VAL A 12 -4.76 -5.70 -4.90
C VAL A 12 -4.45 -5.52 -6.38
N ARG A 13 -5.15 -4.61 -7.06
CA ARG A 13 -4.92 -4.33 -8.48
C ARG A 13 -4.40 -2.92 -8.68
N LEU A 14 -3.35 -2.78 -9.47
CA LEU A 14 -2.87 -1.51 -10.00
C LEU A 14 -3.46 -1.33 -11.39
N TRP A 15 -4.11 -0.19 -11.61
CA TRP A 15 -4.75 0.16 -12.86
C TRP A 15 -4.03 1.34 -13.46
N ASP A 16 -3.76 1.28 -14.75
CA ASP A 16 -3.37 2.43 -15.55
C ASP A 16 -4.62 3.27 -15.83
N LEU A 17 -4.64 4.52 -15.35
CA LEU A 17 -5.78 5.41 -15.54
C LEU A 17 -5.90 5.91 -16.98
N HIS A 18 -4.81 5.92 -17.75
CA HIS A 18 -4.80 6.39 -19.13
C HIS A 18 -5.40 5.35 -20.07
N THR A 19 -4.97 4.09 -19.93
CA THR A 19 -5.43 2.99 -20.79
C THR A 19 -6.64 2.24 -20.23
N GLY A 20 -6.97 2.43 -18.94
CA GLY A 20 -7.98 1.65 -18.23
C GLY A 20 -7.59 0.19 -17.98
N ASN A 21 -6.35 -0.20 -18.31
CA ASN A 21 -5.90 -1.57 -18.18
C ASN A 21 -5.32 -1.87 -16.80
N CYS A 22 -5.53 -3.09 -16.32
CA CYS A 22 -4.88 -3.56 -15.11
C CYS A 22 -3.40 -3.86 -15.40
N ARG A 23 -2.49 -3.04 -14.86
CA ARG A 23 -1.03 -3.21 -14.99
C ARG A 23 -0.52 -4.35 -14.13
N LEU A 24 -0.97 -4.43 -12.88
CA LEU A 24 -0.51 -5.41 -11.91
C LEU A 24 -1.65 -5.98 -11.08
N THR A 25 -1.59 -7.27 -10.80
CA THR A 25 -2.49 -7.95 -9.85
C THR A 25 -1.64 -8.63 -8.78
N LEU A 26 -1.66 -8.06 -7.58
CA LEU A 26 -0.93 -8.53 -6.41
C LEU A 26 -1.80 -9.54 -5.68
N ARG A 27 -1.44 -10.83 -5.82
CA ARG A 27 -2.16 -11.96 -5.22
C ARG A 27 -1.35 -12.55 -4.09
N GLY A 28 -2.00 -12.82 -2.96
CA GLY A 28 -1.36 -13.50 -1.84
C GLY A 28 -2.02 -13.25 -0.50
N HIS A 29 -2.88 -12.24 -0.37
CA HIS A 29 -3.65 -12.04 0.86
C HIS A 29 -4.64 -13.17 1.10
N VAL A 30 -4.78 -13.53 2.38
CA VAL A 30 -5.74 -14.55 2.84
C VAL A 30 -7.08 -13.88 3.19
N ALA A 31 -7.08 -12.58 3.45
CA ALA A 31 -8.26 -11.76 3.68
C ALA A 31 -8.29 -10.54 2.74
N ALA A 32 -9.44 -9.88 2.63
CA ALA A 32 -9.56 -8.71 1.76
C ALA A 32 -8.70 -7.57 2.35
N PRO A 33 -7.70 -7.05 1.63
CA PRO A 33 -6.90 -5.95 2.13
C PRO A 33 -7.78 -4.70 2.23
N SER A 34 -7.91 -4.16 3.42
CA SER A 34 -8.70 -2.95 3.70
C SER A 34 -7.85 -1.71 3.89
N LEU A 35 -6.56 -1.89 4.13
CA LEU A 35 -5.59 -0.82 4.32
C LEU A 35 -4.46 -0.95 3.30
N LEU A 36 -4.22 0.15 2.59
CA LEU A 36 -3.13 0.30 1.63
C LEU A 36 -2.32 1.54 2.01
N ARG A 37 -1.00 1.42 1.95
CA ARG A 37 -0.05 2.52 2.22
C ARG A 37 1.07 2.48 1.19
N LEU A 38 1.25 3.58 0.47
CA LEU A 38 2.33 3.74 -0.49
C LEU A 38 3.54 4.38 0.18
N ALA A 39 4.73 3.90 -0.16
CA ALA A 39 5.96 4.63 0.13
C ALA A 39 5.99 5.95 -0.66
N LYS A 40 6.62 6.99 -0.10
CA LYS A 40 6.77 8.28 -0.80
C LYS A 40 7.53 8.19 -2.13
N SER A 41 8.36 7.17 -2.31
CA SER A 41 9.06 6.90 -3.57
C SER A 41 8.17 6.29 -4.64
N GLY A 42 6.91 5.91 -4.33
CA GLY A 42 5.99 5.29 -5.27
C GLY A 42 6.31 3.83 -5.64
N GLY A 43 7.50 3.32 -5.31
CA GLY A 43 7.94 1.97 -5.69
C GLY A 43 7.44 0.83 -4.78
N VAL A 44 6.98 1.14 -3.55
CA VAL A 44 6.54 0.13 -2.58
C VAL A 44 5.12 0.37 -2.14
N LEU A 45 4.32 -0.68 -2.16
CA LEU A 45 2.99 -0.72 -1.57
C LEU A 45 2.97 -1.68 -0.38
N MET A 46 2.55 -1.16 0.76
CA MET A 46 2.17 -1.97 1.90
C MET A 46 0.66 -2.19 1.89
N SER A 47 0.28 -3.42 2.22
CA SER A 47 -1.12 -3.84 2.28
C SER A 47 -1.37 -4.68 3.51
N THR A 48 -2.46 -4.39 4.21
CA THR A 48 -2.84 -5.02 5.48
C THR A 48 -4.35 -5.16 5.56
N ASP A 49 -4.82 -6.05 6.42
CA ASP A 49 -6.22 -6.21 6.75
C ASP A 49 -6.52 -5.65 8.15
N ASP A 50 -7.39 -4.65 8.21
CA ASP A 50 -7.91 -4.06 9.44
C ASP A 50 -8.87 -4.99 10.17
N THR A 51 -9.48 -5.96 9.48
CA THR A 51 -10.47 -6.87 10.08
C THR A 51 -9.82 -7.98 10.91
N CYS A 52 -8.49 -8.07 10.93
CA CYS A 52 -7.71 -9.08 11.66
C CYS A 52 -8.08 -10.52 11.26
N LYS A 53 -8.56 -10.71 10.03
CA LYS A 53 -8.70 -12.02 9.40
C LYS A 53 -7.37 -12.48 8.84
N ASP A 54 -6.57 -11.54 8.34
CA ASP A 54 -5.16 -11.77 8.00
C ASP A 54 -4.31 -10.71 8.71
N LEU A 55 -3.62 -11.10 9.78
CA LEU A 55 -2.69 -10.19 10.48
C LEU A 55 -1.48 -9.84 9.61
N SER A 56 -1.28 -10.50 8.47
CA SER A 56 -0.10 -10.31 7.64
C SER A 56 -0.03 -8.93 7.00
N VAL A 57 1.10 -8.26 7.23
CA VAL A 57 1.57 -7.12 6.47
C VAL A 57 2.32 -7.62 5.26
N ARG A 58 1.90 -7.20 4.07
CA ARG A 58 2.57 -7.56 2.82
C ARG A 58 3.11 -6.31 2.14
N LEU A 59 4.39 -6.34 1.80
CA LEU A 59 5.02 -5.33 0.96
C LEU A 59 5.19 -5.85 -0.46
N TRP A 60 4.81 -5.00 -1.41
CA TRP A 60 4.85 -5.27 -2.82
C TRP A 60 5.72 -4.25 -3.52
N ASP A 61 6.52 -4.73 -4.45
CA ASP A 61 7.22 -3.93 -5.42
C ASP A 61 6.24 -3.56 -6.54
N LEU A 62 5.97 -2.27 -6.73
CA LEU A 62 5.07 -1.79 -7.77
C LEU A 62 5.72 -1.72 -9.15
N HIS A 63 7.04 -1.84 -9.24
CA HIS A 63 7.74 -1.91 -10.53
C HIS A 63 7.68 -3.32 -11.10
N THR A 64 7.88 -4.34 -10.25
CA THR A 64 7.92 -5.74 -10.69
C THR A 64 6.62 -6.52 -10.40
N GLY A 65 5.73 -5.98 -9.57
CA GLY A 65 4.54 -6.68 -9.08
C GLY A 65 4.84 -7.82 -8.12
N LYS A 66 6.09 -7.93 -7.63
CA LYS A 66 6.52 -9.04 -6.78
C LYS A 66 6.30 -8.71 -5.30
N LEU A 67 6.06 -9.77 -4.53
CA LEU A 67 6.05 -9.70 -3.08
C LEU A 67 7.49 -9.53 -2.59
N ILE A 68 7.77 -8.43 -1.88
CA ILE A 68 9.09 -8.13 -1.30
C ILE A 68 9.24 -8.87 0.02
N ALA A 69 8.25 -8.72 0.91
CA ALA A 69 8.28 -9.29 2.23
C ALA A 69 6.87 -9.46 2.81
N VAL A 70 6.76 -10.42 3.73
CA VAL A 70 5.58 -10.65 4.55
C VAL A 70 6.01 -10.58 6.00
N TYR A 71 5.28 -9.83 6.80
CA TYR A 71 5.50 -9.69 8.22
C TYR A 71 4.18 -9.91 8.96
N THR A 72 4.14 -10.84 9.91
CA THR A 72 2.94 -11.09 10.72
C THR A 72 3.19 -10.57 12.14
N PRO A 73 2.66 -9.39 12.51
CA PRO A 73 2.70 -8.92 13.88
C PRO A 73 1.95 -9.86 14.83
N PRO A 74 2.30 -9.83 16.13
CA PRO A 74 1.67 -10.67 17.14
C PRO A 74 0.24 -10.24 17.49
N GLU A 75 -0.17 -9.02 17.12
CA GLU A 75 -1.44 -8.40 17.50
C GLU A 75 -2.03 -7.60 16.33
N ARG A 76 -3.29 -7.19 16.48
CA ARG A 76 -3.98 -6.35 15.48
C ARG A 76 -3.26 -5.02 15.30
N ILE A 77 -3.09 -4.63 14.03
CA ILE A 77 -2.59 -3.32 13.63
C ILE A 77 -3.73 -2.31 13.70
N THR A 78 -3.57 -1.26 14.50
CA THR A 78 -4.51 -0.14 14.57
C THR A 78 -4.12 0.99 13.62
N SER A 79 -2.82 1.16 13.37
CA SER A 79 -2.29 2.12 12.42
C SER A 79 -0.96 1.65 11.86
N CYS A 80 -0.66 2.03 10.62
CA CYS A 80 0.58 1.64 9.96
C CYS A 80 1.07 2.71 8.98
N GLU A 81 2.39 2.82 8.87
CA GLU A 81 3.07 3.73 7.96
C GLU A 81 4.32 3.08 7.34
N VAL A 82 4.59 3.41 6.08
CA VAL A 82 5.80 3.01 5.36
C VAL A 82 6.81 4.14 5.42
N LEU A 83 7.92 3.91 6.12
CA LEU A 83 9.01 4.86 6.32
C LEU A 83 10.23 4.52 5.47
N LEU A 84 11.07 5.53 5.22
CA LEU A 84 12.35 5.42 4.53
C LEU A 84 12.26 4.60 3.21
N GLY A 85 11.24 4.90 2.40
CA GLY A 85 11.05 4.28 1.08
C GLY A 85 10.68 2.80 1.09
N GLY A 86 10.16 2.27 2.21
CA GLY A 86 9.85 0.84 2.35
C GLY A 86 10.83 0.07 3.23
N SER A 87 11.87 0.73 3.73
CA SER A 87 12.93 0.08 4.53
C SER A 87 12.54 -0.12 5.99
N VAL A 88 11.64 0.73 6.49
CA VAL A 88 11.14 0.68 7.86
C VAL A 88 9.62 0.75 7.82
N LEU A 89 8.98 -0.10 8.61
CA LEU A 89 7.55 -0.04 8.85
C LEU A 89 7.29 0.40 10.29
N ALA A 90 6.43 1.40 10.47
CA ALA A 90 5.92 1.79 11.77
C ALA A 90 4.53 1.20 11.95
N LEU A 91 4.34 0.37 12.97
CA LEU A 91 3.09 -0.33 13.26
C LEU A 91 2.63 -0.01 14.68
N ALA A 92 1.41 0.52 14.83
CA ALA A 92 0.74 0.63 16.11
C ALA A 92 -0.14 -0.61 16.31
N LEU A 93 -0.01 -1.28 17.46
CA LEU A 93 -0.74 -2.51 17.76
C LEU A 93 -1.72 -2.29 18.92
N GLU A 94 -2.87 -2.97 18.90
CA GLU A 94 -4.00 -2.75 19.83
C GLU A 94 -3.64 -2.94 21.31
N ASN A 95 -2.61 -3.74 21.61
CA ASN A 95 -2.16 -4.06 22.96
C ASN A 95 -0.70 -3.65 23.26
N TYR A 96 -0.08 -2.86 22.39
CA TYR A 96 1.28 -2.37 22.58
C TYR A 96 1.27 -0.90 22.98
N LYS A 97 2.04 -0.56 24.01
CA LYS A 97 2.20 0.84 24.46
C LYS A 97 3.08 1.66 23.52
N GLU A 98 3.84 0.99 22.66
CA GLU A 98 4.83 1.60 21.78
C GLU A 98 4.54 1.22 20.32
N VAL A 99 5.02 2.07 19.42
CA VAL A 99 5.00 1.78 17.98
C VAL A 99 6.12 0.80 17.66
N LEU A 100 5.76 -0.32 17.06
CA LEU A 100 6.71 -1.30 16.59
C LEU A 100 7.33 -0.82 15.27
N CYS A 101 8.63 -0.52 15.29
CA CYS A 101 9.40 -0.20 14.10
C CYS A 101 10.11 -1.45 13.57
N VAL A 102 9.64 -1.99 12.45
CA VAL A 102 10.25 -3.15 11.80
C VAL A 102 11.15 -2.66 10.67
N LYS A 103 12.45 -2.87 10.82
CA LYS A 103 13.41 -2.61 9.74
C LYS A 103 13.54 -3.85 8.87
N LEU A 104 13.27 -3.70 7.58
CA LEU A 104 13.43 -4.77 6.61
C LEU A 104 14.87 -4.80 6.12
N HIS A 105 15.48 -5.98 6.16
CA HIS A 105 16.83 -6.22 5.67
C HIS A 105 16.78 -7.28 4.57
N GLY A 106 17.38 -6.99 3.42
CA GLY A 106 17.51 -7.95 2.33
C GLY A 106 17.83 -7.29 0.99
N PRO A 107 18.41 -8.05 0.04
CA PRO A 107 18.83 -7.54 -1.26
C PRO A 107 17.65 -6.96 -2.05
N ALA A 108 16.43 -7.51 -1.88
CA ALA A 108 15.23 -7.00 -2.52
C ALA A 108 14.81 -5.60 -2.02
N VAL A 109 15.07 -5.27 -0.75
CA VAL A 109 14.79 -3.95 -0.17
C VAL A 109 15.88 -2.96 -0.57
N GLU A 110 17.13 -3.42 -0.63
CA GLU A 110 18.26 -2.62 -1.12
C GLU A 110 18.14 -2.29 -2.61
N SER A 111 17.60 -3.18 -3.43
CA SER A 111 17.27 -2.89 -4.84
C SER A 111 16.27 -1.73 -4.98
N VAL A 112 15.31 -1.62 -4.06
CA VAL A 112 14.35 -0.50 -4.04
C VAL A 112 15.00 0.78 -3.54
N GLN A 113 15.98 0.70 -2.64
CA GLN A 113 16.77 1.85 -2.19
C GLN A 113 17.79 2.34 -3.21
N ASN A 114 18.39 1.44 -3.98
CA ASN A 114 19.40 1.71 -5.00
C ASN A 114 18.76 2.04 -6.36
N GLY A 115 17.51 1.65 -6.58
CA GLY A 115 16.64 2.13 -7.65
C GLY A 115 16.06 3.53 -7.36
N LYS A 116 16.73 4.34 -6.54
CA LYS A 116 16.50 5.78 -6.53
C LYS A 116 16.82 6.28 -7.94
N ASP A 117 15.88 7.02 -8.50
CA ASP A 117 16.01 7.79 -9.75
C ASP A 117 15.58 7.08 -11.05
N SER A 118 14.81 5.99 -11.01
CA SER A 118 13.77 5.90 -12.06
C SER A 118 12.65 6.80 -11.57
N GLU A 119 12.74 8.09 -11.91
CA GLU A 119 11.59 8.97 -11.93
C GLU A 119 10.40 8.12 -12.41
N PHE A 120 9.33 8.04 -11.62
CA PHE A 120 8.04 8.01 -12.28
C PHE A 120 8.10 9.25 -13.16
N ASP A 121 8.36 9.07 -14.47
CA ASP A 121 8.27 10.17 -15.41
C ASP A 121 6.83 10.63 -15.24
N ASP A 122 6.64 11.81 -14.64
CA ASP A 122 5.30 12.39 -14.42
C ASP A 122 4.54 12.46 -15.75
N ARG A 123 5.26 12.41 -16.88
CA ARG A 123 4.75 12.31 -18.25
C ARG A 123 4.08 10.99 -18.60
N ASP A 124 4.30 9.91 -17.85
CA ASP A 124 3.68 8.60 -18.08
C ASP A 124 2.44 8.39 -17.18
N TYR A 125 2.19 9.28 -16.21
CA TYR A 125 1.09 9.15 -15.27
C TYR A 125 0.35 10.45 -14.97
N GLY A 126 -0.33 10.94 -15.99
CA GLY A 126 -1.21 12.09 -15.90
C GLY A 126 -1.62 12.47 -17.30
N ASP A 127 -2.90 12.76 -17.51
CA ASP A 127 -3.22 13.61 -18.65
C ASP A 127 -2.75 15.02 -18.25
N GLU A 128 -1.89 15.67 -19.05
CA GLU A 128 -1.50 17.07 -18.83
C GLU A 128 -2.72 18.01 -18.78
N THR A 129 -3.91 17.53 -19.20
CA THR A 129 -5.19 18.24 -19.04
C THR A 129 -5.89 18.04 -17.69
N LEU A 130 -5.39 17.15 -16.82
CA LEU A 130 -5.93 16.87 -15.47
C LEU A 130 -5.06 17.45 -14.33
N GLU A 131 -3.89 18.02 -14.63
CA GLU A 131 -3.18 18.91 -13.70
C GLU A 131 -4.00 20.18 -13.47
N GLY A 132 -4.92 20.16 -12.51
CA GLY A 132 -5.66 21.39 -12.17
C GLY A 132 -7.04 21.24 -11.55
N ARG A 133 -7.51 20.04 -11.19
CA ARG A 133 -8.64 19.95 -10.25
C ARG A 133 -8.14 20.02 -8.80
N THR A 134 -7.66 21.20 -8.44
CA THR A 134 -7.60 21.64 -7.05
C THR A 134 -9.03 21.66 -6.52
N PHE A 135 -9.40 20.72 -5.67
CA PHE A 135 -10.67 20.78 -4.96
C PHE A 135 -10.53 21.83 -3.85
N GLU A 136 -11.15 23.00 -4.03
CA GLU A 136 -11.29 23.98 -2.96
C GLU A 136 -12.08 23.36 -1.82
N ILE A 137 -11.42 23.17 -0.68
CA ILE A 137 -12.09 22.85 0.57
C ILE A 137 -12.83 24.12 1.00
N LYS A 138 -14.15 24.18 0.78
CA LYS A 138 -14.97 25.25 1.33
C LYS A 138 -14.80 25.23 2.85
N GLY A 139 -14.19 26.28 3.40
CA GLY A 139 -14.12 26.50 4.84
C GLY A 139 -15.55 26.60 5.42
N PRO A 140 -15.72 26.35 6.73
CA PRO A 140 -17.03 26.35 7.35
C PRO A 140 -17.67 27.74 7.21
N GLU A 141 -18.83 27.80 6.59
CA GLU A 141 -19.67 29.01 6.59
C GLU A 141 -20.15 29.23 8.04
N ASN A 142 -19.52 30.18 8.73
CA ASN A 142 -20.07 30.73 9.97
C ASN A 142 -21.11 31.79 9.59
N SER A 143 -22.37 31.50 9.91
CA SER A 143 -23.50 32.44 9.88
C SER A 143 -23.33 33.60 10.86
#